data_AF-A0A7J5PI23-F1
#
_entry.id   AF-A0A7J5PI23-F1
#
_cell.length_a   1.000
_cell.length_b   1.000
_cell.length_c   1.000
_cell.angle_alpha   90.00
_cell.angle_beta   90.00
_cell.angle_gamma   90.00
#
_symmetry.space_group_name_H-M   'P 1'
#
loop_
_entity.id
_entity.type
_entity.pdbx_description
1 polymer ?
#
loop_
_entity_poly.entity_id
_entity_poly.type
_entity_poly.pdbx_seq_one_letter_code
_entity_poly.pdbx_strand_id
1 'polypeptide(L)'
;MRRKRIKHIAVAVTLLLAIGLCRSCYNIFVNTEQEIFTSPQGTNTIIVQYDFMSRPTVYKKRLLWDKELWEYPGSGFMETVHFNVEWLSEDKIRISYDDKNDEYDEEFFVEIP
;
A
#
# COMPACT_ATOMS: atom_id res chain seq x y z
N MET A 1 -2.09 -45.92 5.67
CA MET A 1 -2.58 -44.57 6.01
C MET A 1 -1.49 -43.49 6.12
N ARG A 2 -0.29 -43.76 6.67
CA ARG A 2 0.82 -42.78 6.80
C ARG A 2 1.32 -42.19 5.47
N ARG A 3 1.52 -43.01 4.43
CA ARG A 3 2.06 -42.57 3.12
C ARG A 3 1.13 -41.59 2.39
N LYS A 4 -0.19 -41.75 2.53
CA LYS A 4 -1.18 -40.80 1.98
C LYS A 4 -1.08 -39.45 2.71
N ARG A 5 -1.00 -39.43 4.05
CA ARG A 5 -0.82 -38.18 4.83
C ARG A 5 0.46 -37.43 4.47
N ILE A 6 1.58 -38.13 4.30
CA ILE A 6 2.85 -37.52 3.88
C ILE A 6 2.73 -36.85 2.50
N LYS A 7 2.04 -37.48 1.54
CA LYS A 7 1.77 -36.87 0.23
C LYS A 7 0.93 -35.58 0.34
N HIS A 8 -0.11 -35.57 1.19
CA HIS A 8 -0.94 -34.38 1.35
C HIS A 8 -0.17 -33.24 2.04
N ILE A 9 0.68 -33.57 3.03
CA ILE A 9 1.56 -32.58 3.68
C ILE A 9 2.56 -32.02 2.68
N ALA A 10 3.20 -32.87 1.87
CA ALA A 10 4.14 -32.44 0.85
C ALA A 10 3.47 -31.49 -0.15
N VAL A 11 2.28 -31.84 -0.64
CA VAL A 11 1.49 -30.98 -1.54
C VAL A 11 1.15 -29.64 -0.87
N ALA A 12 0.70 -29.65 0.38
CA ALA A 12 0.38 -28.43 1.11
C ALA A 12 1.60 -27.51 1.28
N VAL A 13 2.77 -28.08 1.61
CA VAL A 13 4.02 -27.33 1.74
C VAL A 13 4.46 -26.75 0.40
N THR A 14 4.40 -27.52 -0.69
CA THR A 14 4.71 -27.03 -2.03
C THR A 14 3.77 -25.89 -2.44
N LEU A 15 2.47 -26.01 -2.12
CA LEU A 15 1.49 -24.97 -2.41
C LEU A 15 1.77 -23.68 -1.61
N LEU A 16 2.11 -23.80 -0.33
CA LEU A 16 2.49 -22.66 0.51
C LEU A 16 3.77 -21.97 0.02
N LEU A 17 4.76 -22.74 -0.42
CA LEU A 17 5.99 -22.20 -1.03
C LEU A 17 5.68 -21.45 -2.33
N ALA A 18 4.85 -22.02 -3.21
CA ALA A 18 4.44 -21.35 -4.44
C ALA A 18 3.71 -20.03 -4.17
N ILE A 19 2.79 -20.00 -3.21
CA ILE A 19 2.08 -18.78 -2.79
C ILE A 19 3.06 -17.73 -2.23
N GLY A 20 4.03 -18.16 -1.40
CA GLY A 20 5.05 -17.27 -0.86
C GLY A 20 5.95 -16.66 -1.94
N LEU A 21 6.37 -17.46 -2.92
CA LEU A 21 7.16 -16.98 -4.06
C LEU A 21 6.37 -16.01 -4.95
N CYS A 22 5.10 -16.31 -5.24
CA CYS A 22 4.23 -15.39 -5.99
C CYS A 22 4.06 -14.04 -5.28
N ARG A 23 3.91 -14.03 -3.96
CA ARG A 23 3.85 -12.79 -3.16
C ARG A 23 5.15 -12.00 -3.21
N SER A 24 6.30 -12.69 -3.14
CA SER A 24 7.60 -12.04 -3.24
C SER A 24 7.83 -11.41 -4.62
N CYS A 25 7.39 -12.07 -5.70
CA CYS A 25 7.50 -11.54 -7.05
C CYS A 25 6.53 -10.39 -7.34
N TYR A 26 5.37 -10.32 -6.68
CA TYR A 26 4.42 -9.21 -6.83
C TYR A 26 5.10 -7.85 -6.56
N ASN A 27 5.95 -7.79 -5.53
CA ASN A 27 6.71 -6.58 -5.20
C ASN A 27 7.80 -6.21 -6.24
N ILE A 28 8.16 -7.11 -7.16
CA ILE A 28 9.17 -6.86 -8.20
C ILE A 28 8.52 -6.28 -9.47
N PHE A 29 7.27 -6.65 -9.76
CA PHE A 29 6.57 -6.18 -10.97
C PHE A 29 5.97 -4.78 -10.83
N VAL A 30 5.83 -4.29 -9.60
CA VAL A 30 5.33 -2.95 -9.34
C VAL A 30 6.55 -2.10 -8.96
N ASN A 31 6.99 -1.21 -9.86
CA ASN A 31 7.98 -0.18 -9.52
C ASN A 31 7.25 0.87 -8.69
N THR A 32 6.95 0.48 -7.46
CA THR A 32 6.20 1.31 -6.54
C THR A 32 7.10 1.70 -5.41
N GLU A 33 7.51 2.96 -5.47
CA GLU A 33 7.93 3.62 -4.26
C GLU A 33 6.79 3.53 -3.23
N GLN A 34 7.15 3.15 -2.02
CA GLN A 34 6.22 2.97 -0.92
C GLN A 34 6.70 3.75 0.28
N GLU A 35 5.81 4.58 0.81
CA GLU A 35 6.02 5.32 2.03
C GLU A 35 5.10 4.78 3.11
N ILE A 36 5.64 4.50 4.30
CA ILE A 36 4.91 3.89 5.39
C ILE A 36 4.74 4.91 6.51
N PHE A 37 3.49 5.17 6.88
CA PHE A 37 3.14 6.09 7.95
C PHE A 37 2.39 5.34 9.05
N THR A 38 2.81 5.55 10.28
CA THR A 38 2.14 4.98 11.47
C THR A 38 1.49 6.10 12.26
N SER A 39 0.27 5.86 12.74
CA SER A 39 -0.49 6.83 13.51
C SER A 39 0.24 7.22 14.81
N PRO A 40 -0.03 8.41 15.38
CA PRO A 40 0.64 8.86 16.61
C PRO A 40 0.52 7.87 17.78
N GLN A 41 -0.61 7.16 17.93
CA GLN A 41 -0.76 6.12 18.96
C GLN A 41 -0.29 4.73 18.51
N GLY A 42 0.14 4.57 17.26
CA GLY A 42 0.65 3.30 16.74
C GLY A 42 -0.43 2.25 16.44
N THR A 43 -1.70 2.65 16.38
CA THR A 43 -2.82 1.71 16.18
C THR A 43 -3.09 1.42 14.70
N ASN A 44 -2.83 2.40 13.83
CA ASN A 44 -3.03 2.27 12.40
C ASN A 44 -1.71 2.52 11.66
N THR A 45 -1.47 1.74 10.61
CA THR A 45 -0.37 1.95 9.68
C THR A 45 -0.96 2.02 8.28
N ILE A 46 -0.60 3.06 7.54
CA ILE A 46 -0.94 3.20 6.13
C ILE A 46 0.32 3.07 5.27
N ILE A 47 0.10 2.74 4.01
CA ILE A 47 1.11 2.67 2.96
C ILE A 47 0.63 3.60 1.84
N VAL A 48 1.45 4.58 1.48
CA VAL A 48 1.26 5.37 0.26
C VAL A 48 2.13 4.76 -0.81
N GLN A 49 1.50 4.31 -1.89
CA GLN A 49 2.13 3.56 -2.96
C GLN A 49 2.01 4.36 -4.27
N TYR A 50 3.14 4.61 -4.94
CA TYR A 50 3.18 5.43 -6.16
C TYR A 50 3.41 4.58 -7.40
N ASP A 51 2.53 4.68 -8.38
CA ASP A 51 2.74 4.00 -9.65
C ASP A 51 3.79 4.68 -10.56
N PHE A 52 3.94 4.17 -11.79
CA PHE A 52 4.89 4.71 -12.78
C PHE A 52 4.60 6.16 -13.23
N MET A 53 3.42 6.70 -12.92
CA MET A 53 3.02 8.09 -13.21
C MET A 53 2.98 8.92 -11.93
N SER A 54 3.62 8.45 -10.86
CA SER A 54 3.66 9.09 -9.55
C SER A 54 2.27 9.40 -8.97
N ARG A 55 1.27 8.55 -9.27
CA ARG A 55 -0.07 8.66 -8.68
C ARG A 55 -0.09 7.92 -7.34
N PRO A 56 -0.43 8.58 -6.22
CA PRO A 56 -0.52 7.90 -4.94
C PRO A 56 -1.79 7.06 -4.84
N THR A 57 -1.64 5.85 -4.29
CA THR A 57 -2.74 5.04 -3.77
C THR A 57 -2.46 4.72 -2.31
N VAL A 58 -3.47 4.89 -1.46
CA VAL A 58 -3.35 4.74 -0.01
C VAL A 58 -3.97 3.42 0.41
N TYR A 59 -3.18 2.63 1.13
CA TYR A 59 -3.58 1.35 1.67
C TYR A 59 -3.49 1.33 3.19
N LYS A 60 -4.47 0.71 3.86
CA LYS A 60 -4.35 0.30 5.26
C LYS A 60 -3.54 -1.00 5.33
N LYS A 61 -2.41 -0.96 6.04
CA LYS A 61 -1.57 -2.14 6.25
C LYS A 61 -2.32 -3.18 7.07
N ARG A 62 -2.32 -4.43 6.60
CA ARG A 62 -2.92 -5.58 7.33
C ARG A 62 -1.97 -6.77 7.30
N LEU A 63 -2.28 -7.81 8.08
CA LEU A 63 -1.42 -8.99 8.17
C LEU A 63 -1.33 -9.78 6.85
N LEU A 64 -2.41 -9.80 6.07
CA LEU A 64 -2.55 -10.75 4.95
C LEU A 64 -2.76 -10.07 3.59
N TRP A 65 -3.56 -9.01 3.54
CA TRP A 65 -3.82 -8.21 2.34
C TRP A 65 -4.10 -6.78 2.76
N ASP A 66 -3.32 -5.84 2.24
CA ASP A 66 -3.54 -4.43 2.49
C ASP A 66 -4.86 -4.01 1.84
N LYS A 67 -5.59 -3.12 2.53
CA LYS A 67 -6.90 -2.66 2.08
C LYS A 67 -6.75 -1.28 1.46
N GLU A 68 -7.10 -1.14 0.19
CA GLU A 68 -7.18 0.18 -0.45
C GLU A 68 -8.20 1.05 0.27
N LEU A 69 -7.79 2.28 0.57
CA LEU A 69 -8.61 3.30 1.19
C LEU A 69 -8.97 4.41 0.21
N TRP A 70 -8.02 4.77 -0.65
CA TRP A 70 -8.16 5.89 -1.58
C TRP A 70 -7.15 5.77 -2.72
N GLU A 71 -7.54 6.20 -3.92
CA GLU A 71 -6.73 6.29 -5.12
C GLU A 71 -6.82 7.71 -5.68
N TYR A 72 -5.68 8.23 -6.14
CA TYR A 72 -5.64 9.55 -6.74
C TYR A 72 -6.47 9.63 -8.04
N PRO A 73 -7.40 10.60 -8.17
CA PRO A 73 -8.31 10.65 -9.32
C PRO A 73 -7.70 11.24 -10.60
N GLY A 74 -6.53 11.88 -10.52
CA GLY A 74 -5.91 12.60 -11.64
C GLY A 74 -5.13 11.71 -12.62
N SER A 75 -4.66 12.34 -13.71
CA SER A 75 -3.90 11.65 -14.77
C SER A 75 -2.46 11.27 -14.39
N GLY A 76 -1.96 11.74 -13.24
CA GLY A 76 -0.58 11.58 -12.80
C GLY A 76 0.32 12.74 -13.18
N PHE A 77 1.60 12.62 -12.83
CA PHE A 77 2.57 13.69 -12.87
C PHE A 77 3.71 13.34 -13.84
N MET A 78 4.26 14.37 -14.51
CA MET A 78 5.40 14.19 -15.41
C MET A 78 6.74 14.10 -14.67
N GLU A 79 6.76 14.45 -13.39
CA GLU A 79 7.91 14.34 -12.50
C GLU A 79 7.61 13.41 -11.32
N THR A 80 8.66 12.97 -10.64
CA THR A 80 8.52 12.22 -9.39
C THR A 80 7.99 13.15 -8.30
N VAL A 81 6.77 12.90 -7.85
CA VAL A 81 6.11 13.67 -6.79
C VAL A 81 5.88 12.81 -5.55
N HIS A 82 5.90 13.46 -4.40
CA HIS A 82 5.54 12.87 -3.12
C HIS A 82 4.49 13.75 -2.46
N PHE A 83 3.40 13.14 -2.03
CA PHE A 83 2.35 13.80 -1.29
C PHE A 83 2.70 13.82 0.19
N ASN A 84 2.38 14.91 0.86
CA ASN A 84 2.45 15.01 2.30
C ASN A 84 1.30 14.20 2.93
N VAL A 85 1.59 13.51 4.03
CA VAL A 85 0.61 12.80 4.85
C VAL A 85 0.62 13.34 6.25
N GLU A 86 -0.53 13.86 6.69
CA GLU A 86 -0.76 14.36 8.03
C GLU A 86 -1.87 13.54 8.72
N TRP A 87 -1.60 13.06 9.94
CA TRP A 87 -2.61 12.40 10.77
C TRP A 87 -3.45 13.44 11.50
N LEU A 88 -4.75 13.51 11.19
CA LEU A 88 -5.70 14.39 11.89
C LEU A 88 -6.28 13.74 13.14
N SER A 89 -6.46 12.41 13.08
CA SER A 89 -6.87 11.54 14.18
C SER A 89 -6.37 10.13 13.91
N GLU A 90 -6.61 9.17 14.81
CA GLU A 90 -6.19 7.78 14.59
C GLU A 90 -6.85 7.12 13.38
N ASP A 91 -8.02 7.63 12.97
CA ASP A 91 -8.88 7.10 11.92
C ASP A 91 -9.02 8.06 10.72
N LYS A 92 -8.29 9.18 10.70
CA LYS A 92 -8.39 10.16 9.61
C LYS A 92 -7.04 10.75 9.27
N ILE A 93 -6.74 10.78 7.98
CA ILE A 93 -5.54 11.39 7.43
C ILE A 93 -5.91 12.47 6.41
N ARG A 94 -5.03 13.44 6.31
CA ARG A 94 -5.00 14.46 5.26
C ARG A 94 -3.82 14.16 4.35
N ILE A 95 -4.09 14.20 3.06
CA ILE A 95 -3.10 13.99 2.02
C ILE A 95 -3.08 15.27 1.20
N SER A 96 -1.90 15.87 1.05
CA SER A 96 -1.77 17.11 0.31
C SER A 96 -0.59 17.08 -0.66
N TYR A 97 -0.77 17.72 -1.80
CA TYR A 97 0.29 18.04 -2.74
C TYR A 97 0.35 19.56 -2.86
N ASP A 98 1.55 20.09 -2.72
CA ASP A 98 1.90 21.50 -2.74
C ASP A 98 3.03 21.61 -3.76
N ASP A 99 2.74 22.23 -4.90
CA ASP A 99 3.74 22.48 -5.93
C ASP A 99 4.45 23.80 -5.64
N LYS A 100 5.72 23.91 -6.04
CA LYS A 100 6.59 25.04 -5.64
C LYS A 100 6.09 26.44 -6.04
N ASN A 101 5.05 26.52 -6.87
CA ASN A 101 4.48 27.76 -7.38
C ASN A 101 3.02 27.99 -6.94
N ASP A 102 2.48 27.19 -6.02
CA ASP A 102 1.09 27.23 -5.54
C ASP A 102 0.04 27.15 -6.69
N GLU A 103 0.41 26.62 -7.85
CA GLU A 103 -0.47 26.51 -9.03
C GLU A 103 -1.37 25.26 -8.92
N TYR A 104 -0.90 24.23 -8.23
CA TYR A 104 -1.56 22.92 -8.12
C TYR A 104 -1.58 22.43 -6.67
N ASP A 105 -2.23 23.20 -5.81
CA ASP A 105 -2.54 22.79 -4.44
C ASP A 105 -3.72 21.81 -4.43
N GLU A 106 -3.43 20.57 -4.04
CA GLU A 106 -4.44 19.53 -3.91
C GLU A 106 -4.50 18.98 -2.50
N GLU A 107 -5.72 18.77 -1.99
CA GLU A 107 -5.95 18.25 -0.65
C GLU A 107 -7.08 17.23 -0.64
N PHE A 108 -6.82 16.11 0.03
CA PHE A 108 -7.75 15.00 0.18
C PHE A 108 -7.81 14.53 1.62
N PHE A 109 -9.00 14.14 2.07
CA PHE A 109 -9.21 13.53 3.37
C PHE A 109 -9.59 12.06 3.19
N VAL A 110 -8.87 11.17 3.89
CA VAL A 110 -9.10 9.73 3.82
C VAL A 110 -9.46 9.23 5.21
N GLU A 111 -10.59 8.52 5.30
CA GLU A 111 -11.06 7.88 6.53
C GLU A 111 -10.62 6.42 6.56
N ILE A 112 -10.16 5.99 7.73
CA ILE A 112 -9.66 4.65 7.99
C ILE A 112 -10.72 3.88 8.79
N PRO A 113 -11.37 2.87 8.18
CA PRO A 113 -12.36 2.03 8.86
C PRO A 113 -11.73 0.96 9.77
#